data_AF-A0A5R8ZPQ2-F1
#
_entry.id   AF-A0A5R8ZPQ2-F1
#
_cell.length_a   1.000
_cell.length_b   1.000
_cell.length_c   1.000
_cell.angle_alpha   90.00
_cell.angle_beta   90.00
_cell.angle_gamma   90.00
#
_symmetry.space_group_name_H-M   'P 1'
#
loop_
_entity.id
_entity.type
_entity.pdbx_description
1 polymer ?
#
loop_
_entity_poly.entity_id
_entity_poly.type
_entity_poly.pdbx_seq_one_letter_code
_entity_poly.pdbx_strand_id
1 'polypeptide(L)'
;MCAPLGIVFPPGTTVVEECDDPARVIVAGRPPVGFALLGVVDGLTHLEQIAVHPGHADQGIGTRLLEAVFATVAAPQTTNRAVTLTTFRDVPWNAPWYARRGFRVIQPSEWGPELSALVEHERALGIEVAPRVVMRKDL
;
A
#
# COMPACT_ATOMS: atom_id res chain seq x y z
N MET A 1 7.88 -15.84 9.99
CA MET A 1 6.58 -16.54 10.04
C MET A 1 5.51 -15.47 10.10
N CYS A 2 4.74 -15.25 9.03
CA CYS A 2 3.49 -14.50 9.15
C CYS A 2 2.61 -15.27 10.15
N ALA A 3 2.46 -14.72 11.35
CA ALA A 3 1.68 -15.39 12.40
C ALA A 3 0.25 -15.62 11.89
N PRO A 4 -0.31 -16.84 12.02
CA PRO A 4 -1.70 -17.10 11.67
C PRO A 4 -2.57 -16.46 12.76
N LEU A 5 -3.24 -15.34 12.46
CA LEU A 5 -3.92 -14.50 13.46
C LEU A 5 -5.39 -14.23 13.11
N GLY A 6 -6.17 -15.29 12.92
CA GLY A 6 -7.64 -15.22 12.98
C GLY A 6 -8.34 -14.54 11.80
N ILE A 7 -7.59 -13.92 10.88
CA ILE A 7 -8.07 -13.58 9.54
C ILE A 7 -7.61 -14.70 8.62
N VAL A 8 -8.48 -15.68 8.42
CA VAL A 8 -8.34 -16.62 7.31
C VAL A 8 -8.83 -15.85 6.09
N PHE A 9 -7.90 -15.26 5.33
CA PHE A 9 -8.23 -15.01 3.92
C PHE A 9 -8.65 -16.38 3.37
N PRO A 10 -9.85 -16.53 2.77
CA PRO A 10 -10.20 -17.77 2.10
C PRO A 10 -9.02 -18.13 1.20
N PRO A 11 -8.60 -19.40 1.09
CA PRO A 11 -7.45 -19.78 0.27
C PRO A 11 -7.63 -19.11 -1.07
N GLY A 12 -6.86 -18.05 -1.29
CA GLY A 12 -7.08 -17.21 -2.43
C GLY A 12 -6.79 -18.12 -3.61
N THR A 13 -7.77 -18.30 -4.49
CA THR A 13 -7.42 -18.43 -5.91
C THR A 13 -6.35 -17.38 -6.14
N THR A 14 -5.18 -17.77 -6.65
CA THR A 14 -4.19 -16.77 -7.09
C THR A 14 -4.93 -15.79 -7.99
N VAL A 15 -5.30 -14.63 -7.44
CA VAL A 15 -5.92 -13.58 -8.21
C VAL A 15 -4.74 -12.88 -8.85
N VAL A 16 -4.57 -13.15 -10.14
CA VAL A 16 -3.71 -12.30 -10.94
C VAL A 16 -4.49 -11.01 -11.14
N GLU A 17 -4.16 -10.00 -10.34
CA GLU A 17 -4.53 -8.63 -10.68
C GLU A 17 -3.58 -8.17 -11.79
N GLU A 18 -4.15 -7.96 -12.97
CA GLU A 18 -3.43 -7.35 -14.08
C GLU A 18 -3.56 -5.82 -13.95
N CYS A 19 -2.43 -5.15 -13.91
CA CYS A 19 -2.34 -3.69 -13.95
C CYS A 19 -1.69 -3.32 -15.28
N ASP A 20 -2.48 -2.75 -16.19
CA ASP A 20 -2.05 -2.44 -17.56
C ASP A 20 -1.15 -1.19 -17.64
N ASP A 21 -1.30 -0.25 -16.71
CA ASP A 21 -0.55 1.01 -16.69
C ASP A 21 -0.05 1.36 -15.27
N PRO A 22 0.94 0.61 -14.75
CA PRO A 22 1.55 0.95 -13.48
C PRO A 22 2.45 2.18 -13.67
N ALA A 23 2.17 3.26 -12.94
CA ALA A 23 3.04 4.44 -12.99
C ALA A 23 4.49 4.07 -12.61
N ARG A 24 4.67 3.16 -11.63
CA ARG A 24 5.98 2.58 -11.29
C ARG A 24 5.86 1.28 -10.51
N VAL A 25 6.78 0.34 -10.75
CA VAL A 25 6.97 -0.86 -9.92
C VAL A 25 8.41 -0.93 -9.40
N ILE A 26 8.58 -1.09 -8.08
CA ILE A 26 9.88 -1.32 -7.44
C ILE A 26 9.95 -2.80 -7.04
N VAL A 27 10.99 -3.50 -7.47
CA VAL A 27 11.16 -4.94 -7.24
C VAL A 27 12.36 -5.24 -6.35
N ALA A 28 12.19 -6.15 -5.40
CA ALA A 28 13.27 -6.70 -4.58
C ALA A 28 13.65 -8.11 -5.07
N GLY A 29 14.96 -8.33 -5.27
CA GLY A 29 15.54 -9.64 -5.60
C GLY A 29 15.60 -9.97 -7.09
N ARG A 30 16.44 -10.95 -7.42
CA ARG A 30 16.53 -11.63 -8.73
C ARG A 30 16.81 -13.12 -8.48
N PRO A 31 15.82 -14.03 -8.62
CA PRO A 31 14.44 -13.78 -9.03
C PRO A 31 13.65 -12.89 -8.04
N PRO A 32 12.53 -12.26 -8.45
CA PRO A 32 11.73 -11.38 -7.59
C PRO A 32 11.22 -12.08 -6.33
N VAL A 33 11.37 -11.43 -5.17
CA VAL A 33 10.88 -11.91 -3.87
C VAL A 33 9.94 -10.93 -3.18
N GLY A 34 9.70 -9.77 -3.77
CA GLY A 34 8.75 -8.76 -3.29
C GLY A 34 8.69 -7.55 -4.22
N PHE A 35 7.63 -6.77 -4.11
CA PHE A 35 7.42 -5.58 -4.93
C PHE A 35 6.61 -4.50 -4.20
N ALA A 36 6.72 -3.27 -4.70
CA ALA A 36 5.82 -2.18 -4.42
C ALA A 36 5.31 -1.60 -5.74
N LEU A 37 3.99 -1.56 -5.91
CA LEU A 37 3.28 -0.99 -7.05
C LEU A 37 2.79 0.40 -6.68
N LEU A 38 3.11 1.38 -7.53
CA LEU A 38 2.77 2.78 -7.34
C LEU A 38 1.89 3.30 -8.49
N GLY A 39 0.87 4.05 -8.10
CA GLY A 39 0.03 4.86 -8.98
C GLY A 39 0.10 6.34 -8.61
N VAL A 40 -0.80 7.12 -9.21
CA VAL A 40 -1.02 8.54 -8.89
C VAL A 40 -2.49 8.73 -8.55
N VAL A 41 -2.76 9.32 -7.38
CA VAL A 41 -4.11 9.65 -6.90
C VAL A 41 -4.10 11.06 -6.34
N ASP A 42 -4.99 11.91 -6.81
CA ASP A 42 -5.07 13.34 -6.48
C ASP A 42 -3.73 14.07 -6.68
N GLY A 43 -2.97 13.68 -7.73
CA GLY A 43 -1.64 14.21 -8.02
C GLY A 43 -0.55 13.84 -6.99
N LEU A 44 -0.82 12.87 -6.11
CA LEU A 44 0.11 12.31 -5.14
C LEU A 44 0.53 10.90 -5.53
N THR A 45 1.75 10.50 -5.16
CA THR A 45 2.14 9.10 -5.25
C THR A 45 1.24 8.26 -4.34
N HIS A 46 0.59 7.26 -4.92
CA HIS A 46 -0.24 6.31 -4.20
C HIS A 46 0.44 4.95 -4.17
N LEU A 47 0.61 4.37 -2.99
CA LEU A 47 1.07 2.99 -2.85
C LEU A 47 -0.15 2.07 -2.95
N GLU A 48 -0.38 1.54 -4.16
CA GLU A 48 -1.49 0.63 -4.45
C GLU A 48 -1.28 -0.73 -3.79
N GLN A 49 -0.05 -1.27 -3.88
CA GLN A 49 0.26 -2.57 -3.33
C GLN A 49 1.70 -2.69 -2.87
N ILE A 50 1.91 -3.42 -1.77
CA ILE A 50 3.22 -3.88 -1.34
C ILE A 50 3.11 -5.32 -0.84
N ALA A 51 3.98 -6.19 -1.35
CA ALA A 51 3.98 -7.59 -0.99
C ALA A 51 5.39 -8.17 -0.97
N VAL A 52 5.62 -9.12 -0.07
CA VAL A 52 6.85 -9.89 0.03
C VAL A 52 6.47 -11.37 0.05
N HIS A 53 7.19 -12.18 -0.72
CA HIS A 53 7.01 -13.62 -0.75
C HIS A 53 7.11 -14.19 0.68
N PRO A 54 6.18 -15.04 1.16
CA PRO A 54 6.14 -15.50 2.55
C PRO A 54 7.44 -16.18 3.02
N GLY A 55 8.11 -16.92 2.13
CA GLY A 55 9.43 -17.52 2.39
C GLY A 55 10.57 -16.51 2.62
N HIS A 56 10.34 -15.23 2.33
CA HIS A 56 11.28 -14.12 2.53
C HIS A 56 10.71 -13.05 3.50
N ALA A 57 9.62 -13.36 4.20
CA ALA A 57 9.05 -12.48 5.23
C ALA A 57 10.02 -12.29 6.41
N ASP A 58 9.80 -11.23 7.20
CA ASP A 58 10.59 -10.89 8.41
C ASP A 58 12.08 -10.57 8.18
N GLN A 59 12.52 -10.43 6.93
CA GLN A 59 13.90 -10.05 6.57
C GLN A 59 14.06 -8.55 6.30
N GLY A 60 13.06 -7.73 6.67
CA GLY A 60 13.08 -6.28 6.44
C GLY A 60 12.86 -5.84 4.99
N ILE A 61 12.55 -6.76 4.06
CA ILE A 61 12.35 -6.47 2.63
C ILE A 61 11.22 -5.46 2.41
N GLY A 62 10.07 -5.64 3.08
CA GLY A 62 8.94 -4.71 2.97
C GLY A 62 9.31 -3.29 3.44
N THR A 63 10.12 -3.17 4.50
CA THR A 63 10.64 -1.87 4.94
C THR A 63 11.50 -1.26 3.85
N ARG A 64 12.44 -2.02 3.28
CA ARG A 64 13.35 -1.52 2.23
C ARG A 64 12.61 -1.10 0.96
N LEU A 65 11.56 -1.83 0.58
CA LEU A 65 10.68 -1.45 -0.52
C LEU A 65 9.99 -0.11 -0.21
N LEU A 66 9.44 0.06 0.99
CA LEU A 66 8.78 1.31 1.36
C LEU A 66 9.76 2.51 1.43
N GLU A 67 10.97 2.31 1.96
CA GLU A 67 12.01 3.34 1.94
C GLU A 67 12.41 3.71 0.50
N ALA A 68 12.46 2.73 -0.41
CA ALA A 68 12.69 3.00 -1.83
C ALA A 68 11.55 3.83 -2.44
N VAL A 69 10.29 3.58 -2.07
CA VAL A 69 9.16 4.43 -2.46
C VAL A 69 9.38 5.87 -1.99
N PHE A 70 9.72 6.07 -0.71
CA PHE A 70 9.97 7.43 -0.18
C PHE A 70 11.10 8.15 -0.93
N ALA A 71 12.19 7.44 -1.24
CA ALA A 71 13.29 8.01 -2.01
C ALA A 71 12.87 8.49 -3.40
N THR A 72 11.90 7.82 -4.05
CA THR A 72 11.37 8.27 -5.34
C THR A 72 10.56 9.56 -5.24
N VAL A 73 9.88 9.79 -4.11
CA VAL A 73 9.02 10.96 -3.89
C VAL A 73 9.82 12.15 -3.35
N ALA A 74 10.89 11.90 -2.60
CA ALA A 74 11.79 12.94 -2.10
C ALA A 74 12.68 13.57 -3.19
N ALA A 75 12.66 13.03 -4.42
CA ALA A 75 13.45 13.55 -5.53
C ALA A 75 13.09 15.02 -5.85
N PRO A 76 14.06 15.89 -6.21
CA PRO A 76 13.83 17.31 -6.44
C PRO A 76 12.77 17.65 -7.51
N GLN A 77 12.50 16.71 -8.42
CA GLN A 77 11.57 16.89 -9.54
C GLN A 77 10.10 16.64 -9.14
N THR A 78 9.85 16.11 -7.94
CA THR A 78 8.49 15.83 -7.45
C THR A 78 7.96 17.03 -6.69
N THR A 79 6.86 17.62 -7.19
CA THR A 79 6.26 18.84 -6.64
C THR A 79 5.40 18.59 -5.41
N ASN A 80 4.79 17.41 -5.29
CA ASN A 80 3.88 17.07 -4.20
C ASN A 80 4.46 15.92 -3.37
N ARG A 81 5.10 16.27 -2.26
CA ARG A 81 5.89 15.33 -1.44
C ARG A 81 5.02 14.65 -0.39
N ALA A 82 4.12 13.81 -0.85
CA ALA A 82 3.44 12.89 0.05
C ALA A 82 3.18 11.55 -0.63
N VAL A 83 3.10 10.50 0.19
CA VAL A 83 2.66 9.17 -0.20
C VAL A 83 1.33 8.91 0.47
N THR A 84 0.35 8.45 -0.31
CA THR A 84 -0.94 7.97 0.20
C THR A 84 -1.05 6.47 0.01
N LEU A 85 -1.91 5.82 0.81
CA LEU A 85 -2.28 4.42 0.66
C LEU A 85 -3.65 4.17 1.27
N THR A 86 -4.31 3.11 0.84
CA THR A 86 -5.44 2.51 1.54
C THR A 86 -5.01 1.20 2.21
N THR A 87 -5.48 0.97 3.43
CA THR A 87 -5.17 -0.26 4.16
C THR A 87 -6.33 -0.69 5.05
N PHE A 88 -6.32 -1.92 5.53
CA PHE A 88 -7.34 -2.42 6.44
C PHE A 88 -7.19 -1.79 7.83
N ARG A 89 -8.29 -1.20 8.33
CA ARG A 89 -8.37 -0.55 9.64
C ARG A 89 -8.16 -1.55 10.77
N ASP A 90 -8.88 -2.67 10.71
CA ASP A 90 -9.03 -3.59 11.85
C ASP A 90 -8.04 -4.77 11.79
N VAL A 91 -7.15 -4.79 10.80
CA VAL A 91 -6.03 -5.74 10.75
C VAL A 91 -4.94 -5.23 11.70
N PRO A 92 -4.69 -5.87 12.87
CA PRO A 92 -3.93 -5.27 13.97
C PRO A 92 -2.48 -4.94 13.64
N TRP A 93 -1.92 -5.54 12.59
CA TRP A 93 -0.55 -5.31 12.16
C TRP A 93 -0.44 -4.31 11.00
N ASN A 94 -1.50 -4.03 10.24
CA ASN A 94 -1.39 -3.35 8.95
C ASN A 94 -1.25 -1.83 9.13
N ALA A 95 -2.30 -1.15 9.57
CA ALA A 95 -2.24 0.29 9.85
C ALA A 95 -1.13 0.65 10.86
N PRO A 96 -0.89 -0.11 11.96
CA PRO A 96 0.23 0.18 12.85
C PRO A 96 1.61 0.02 12.22
N TRP A 97 1.80 -0.85 11.22
CA TRP A 97 3.07 -0.99 10.50
C TRP A 97 3.38 0.25 9.67
N TYR A 98 2.38 0.84 9.02
CA TYR A 98 2.52 2.12 8.32
C TYR A 98 2.67 3.29 9.30
N ALA A 99 1.92 3.30 10.39
CA ALA A 99 2.00 4.35 11.40
C ALA A 99 3.40 4.49 12.01
N ARG A 100 4.05 3.36 12.35
CA ARG A 100 5.45 3.33 12.81
C ARG A 100 6.45 3.87 11.78
N ARG A 101 6.05 3.99 10.51
CA ARG A 101 6.87 4.50 9.40
C ARG A 101 6.50 5.93 9.00
N GLY A 102 5.72 6.62 9.82
CA GLY A 102 5.39 8.04 9.68
C GLY A 102 4.11 8.32 8.90
N PHE A 103 3.32 7.30 8.55
CA PHE A 103 1.99 7.52 8.01
C PHE A 103 1.00 7.91 9.12
N ARG A 104 0.09 8.84 8.84
CA ARG A 104 -1.06 9.18 9.66
C ARG A 104 -2.36 8.84 8.93
N VAL A 105 -3.40 8.48 9.67
CA VAL A 105 -4.75 8.37 9.10
C VAL A 105 -5.24 9.78 8.73
N ILE A 106 -5.85 9.93 7.55
CA ILE A 106 -6.47 11.18 7.10
C ILE A 106 -8.00 11.03 7.05
N GLN A 107 -8.72 12.09 7.42
CA GLN A 107 -10.18 12.08 7.46
C GLN A 107 -10.78 12.23 6.06
N PRO A 108 -12.03 11.77 5.82
CA PRO A 108 -12.71 11.93 4.53
C PRO A 108 -12.77 13.38 4.02
N SER A 109 -12.80 14.37 4.91
CA SER A 109 -12.74 15.79 4.55
C SER A 109 -11.41 16.24 3.95
N GLU A 110 -10.33 15.45 4.12
CA GLU A 110 -9.02 15.68 3.53
C GLU A 110 -8.84 14.95 2.18
N TRP A 111 -9.81 14.14 1.75
CA TRP A 111 -9.70 13.36 0.52
C TRP A 111 -10.01 14.21 -0.70
N GLY A 112 -9.24 14.03 -1.77
CA GLY A 112 -9.59 14.56 -3.08
C GLY A 112 -10.59 13.66 -3.81
N PRO A 113 -11.01 14.07 -5.01
CA PRO A 113 -12.00 13.34 -5.81
C PRO A 113 -11.53 11.93 -6.20
N GLU A 114 -10.26 11.75 -6.59
CA GLU A 114 -9.75 10.44 -7.04
C GLU A 114 -9.65 9.46 -5.88
N LEU A 115 -9.16 9.92 -4.71
CA LEU A 115 -9.09 9.09 -3.52
C LEU A 115 -10.47 8.69 -3.01
N SER A 116 -11.45 9.60 -3.08
CA SER A 116 -12.84 9.30 -2.72
C SER A 116 -13.45 8.23 -3.64
N ALA A 117 -13.21 8.35 -4.96
CA ALA A 117 -13.65 7.35 -5.93
C ALA A 117 -12.95 6.00 -5.73
N LEU A 118 -11.66 6.01 -5.43
CA LEU A 118 -10.87 4.81 -5.14
C LEU A 118 -11.42 4.07 -3.91
N VAL A 119 -11.66 4.78 -2.81
CA VAL A 119 -12.23 4.16 -1.60
C VAL A 119 -13.64 3.63 -1.84
N GLU A 120 -14.46 4.32 -2.62
CA GLU A 120 -15.80 3.84 -2.96
C GLU A 120 -15.75 2.60 -3.87
N HIS A 121 -14.85 2.59 -4.84
CA HIS A 121 -14.61 1.42 -5.69
C HIS A 121 -14.14 0.21 -4.88
N GLU A 122 -13.19 0.39 -3.97
CA GLU A 122 -12.72 -0.66 -3.06
C GLU A 122 -13.84 -1.21 -2.17
N ARG A 123 -14.78 -0.36 -1.73
CA ARG A 123 -15.97 -0.78 -0.98
C ARG A 123 -16.93 -1.58 -1.85
N ALA A 124 -17.19 -1.11 -3.07
CA ALA A 124 -18.09 -1.77 -4.01
C ALA A 124 -17.58 -3.14 -4.47
N LEU A 125 -16.26 -3.33 -4.56
CA LEU A 125 -15.63 -4.61 -4.88
C LEU A 125 -15.79 -5.67 -3.78
N GLY A 126 -16.41 -5.34 -2.64
CA GLY A 126 -16.80 -6.32 -1.64
C GLY A 126 -15.63 -7.02 -0.96
N ILE A 127 -14.43 -6.43 -0.97
CA ILE A 127 -13.31 -6.87 -0.13
C ILE A 127 -13.60 -6.41 1.32
N GLU A 128 -14.72 -6.88 1.87
CA GLU A 128 -15.22 -6.61 3.23
C GLU A 128 -14.46 -7.43 4.29
N VAL A 129 -13.17 -7.72 4.07
CA VAL A 129 -12.37 -8.38 5.12
C VAL A 129 -12.25 -7.48 6.34
N ALA A 130 -12.27 -6.15 6.14
CA ALA A 130 -12.40 -5.13 7.18
C ALA A 130 -12.65 -3.74 6.56
N PRO A 131 -13.22 -2.77 7.30
CA PRO A 131 -13.22 -1.36 6.93
C PRO A 131 -11.82 -0.88 6.51
N ARG A 132 -11.72 -0.10 5.44
CA ARG A 132 -10.46 0.51 5.01
C ARG A 132 -10.24 1.89 5.65
N VAL A 133 -8.98 2.27 5.80
CA VAL A 133 -8.52 3.61 6.16
C VAL A 133 -7.58 4.13 5.09
N VAL A 134 -7.64 5.42 4.83
CA VAL A 134 -6.61 6.11 4.05
C VAL A 134 -5.53 6.60 5.02
N MET A 135 -4.28 6.36 4.65
CA MET A 135 -3.14 6.91 5.37
C MET A 135 -2.27 7.76 4.44
N ARG A 136 -1.66 8.80 4.99
CA ARG A 136 -0.76 9.73 4.30
C ARG A 136 0.54 9.90 5.08
N LYS A 137 1.66 10.00 4.36
CA LYS A 137 2.94 10.47 4.89
C LYS A 137 3.45 11.62 4.04
N ASP A 138 3.71 12.76 4.67
CA ASP A 138 4.40 13.89 4.06
C ASP A 138 5.93 13.68 4.12
N LEU A 139 6.66 14.10 3.07
CA LEU A 139 8.10 13.86 2.86
C LEU A 139 8.92 15.13 2.62
#